data_AF-A0AAD9MWV4-F1
#
_entry.id   AF-A0AAD9MWV4-F1
#
_cell.length_a   1.000
_cell.length_b   1.000
_cell.length_c   1.000
_cell.angle_alpha   90.00
_cell.angle_beta   90.00
_cell.angle_gamma   90.00
#
_symmetry.space_group_name_H-M   'P 1'
#
loop_
_entity.id
_entity.type
_entity.pdbx_description
1 polymer ?
#
loop_
_entity_poly.entity_id
_entity_poly.type
_entity_poly.pdbx_seq_one_letter_code
_entity_poly.pdbx_strand_id
1 'polypeptide(L)'
;MLIMVRSSSADLPPEHSADGEKRSTDIKRVLLLGYAQFKEEDIAHSLLYSITDQLTQTTYLTAKAEGLHRAIFCGSYLSANTTIIQQITSKLAHCALYLKHEVSPVFLRYEGYLGAIGALFDGRITLDSEELTKH
;
A
#
# COMPACT_ATOMS: atom_id res chain seq x y z
N MET A 1 6.49 -1.30 4.78
CA MET A 1 7.74 -1.19 5.59
C MET A 1 7.43 -1.46 7.05
N LEU A 2 7.74 -2.65 7.57
CA LEU A 2 7.81 -2.89 9.01
C LEU A 2 9.17 -2.34 9.44
N ILE A 3 9.21 -1.21 10.15
CA ILE A 3 10.44 -0.80 10.85
C ILE A 3 10.57 -1.75 12.04
N MET A 4 11.00 -2.98 11.77
CA MET A 4 11.37 -3.93 12.81
C MET A 4 12.82 -3.63 13.15
N VAL A 5 13.02 -2.72 14.11
CA VAL A 5 14.32 -2.55 14.77
C VAL A 5 14.61 -3.87 15.47
N ARG A 6 15.47 -4.70 14.87
CA ARG A 6 15.93 -5.95 15.45
C ARG A 6 16.86 -5.61 16.62
N SER A 7 16.29 -5.56 17.83
CA SER A 7 17.07 -5.49 19.07
C SER A 7 17.74 -6.85 19.27
N SER A 8 19.06 -6.89 19.07
CA SER A 8 19.91 -8.00 19.48
C SER A 8 20.15 -7.88 20.98
N SER A 9 19.60 -8.82 21.77
CA SER A 9 20.07 -9.06 23.13
C SER A 9 19.63 -10.46 23.56
N ALA A 10 20.57 -11.39 23.52
CA ALA A 10 20.53 -12.55 24.40
C ALA A 10 20.63 -12.06 25.86
N ASP A 11 20.02 -12.84 26.75
CA ASP A 11 20.07 -12.81 28.22
C ASP A 11 19.06 -11.91 28.97
N LEU A 12 18.03 -12.56 29.50
CA LEU A 12 17.22 -12.20 30.70
C LEU A 12 17.96 -12.77 31.94
N PRO A 13 17.93 -12.21 33.18
CA PRO A 13 16.73 -11.78 33.96
C PRO A 13 17.00 -10.57 34.93
N PRO A 14 16.20 -10.27 35.99
CA PRO A 14 14.75 -10.37 36.21
C PRO A 14 14.06 -8.99 36.30
N GLU A 15 12.72 -9.00 36.29
CA GLU A 15 11.84 -7.82 36.33
C GLU A 15 12.12 -6.84 37.49
N HIS A 16 12.32 -5.56 37.15
CA HIS A 16 11.92 -4.47 38.02
C HIS A 16 11.18 -3.40 37.18
N SER A 17 9.99 -3.08 37.63
CA SER A 17 8.86 -2.43 36.97
C SER A 17 9.05 -0.97 36.53
N ALA A 18 10.22 -0.60 35.96
CA ALA A 18 10.58 0.79 35.63
C ALA A 18 10.93 1.05 34.15
N ASP A 19 10.97 0.02 33.28
CA ASP A 19 11.44 0.14 31.89
C ASP A 19 10.37 0.57 30.87
N GLY A 20 9.07 0.50 31.22
CA GLY A 20 7.98 0.92 30.34
C GLY A 20 7.90 2.45 30.16
N GLU A 21 8.14 3.19 31.24
CA GLU A 21 8.12 4.66 31.25
C GLU A 21 9.30 5.23 30.46
N LYS A 22 10.50 4.67 30.64
CA LYS A 22 11.73 5.11 29.94
C LYS A 22 11.66 4.89 28.43
N ARG A 23 11.21 3.71 27.97
CA ARG A 23 10.98 3.46 26.53
C ARG A 23 9.96 4.41 25.94
N SER A 24 8.85 4.66 26.64
CA SER A 24 7.82 5.62 26.18
C SER A 24 8.38 7.05 26.10
N THR A 25 9.23 7.43 27.06
CA THR A 25 9.89 8.75 27.09
C THR A 25 10.94 8.87 25.99
N ASP A 26 11.67 7.81 25.67
CA ASP A 26 12.67 7.77 24.60
C ASP A 26 12.01 7.76 23.22
N ILE A 27 10.91 7.03 23.03
CA ILE A 27 10.10 7.07 21.79
C ILE A 27 9.54 8.48 21.60
N LYS A 28 8.98 9.09 22.66
CA LYS A 28 8.52 10.49 22.62
C LYS A 28 9.64 11.47 22.33
N ARG A 29 10.86 11.26 22.86
CA ARG A 29 12.02 12.12 22.60
C ARG A 29 12.54 11.98 21.17
N VAL A 30 12.63 10.78 20.64
CA VAL A 30 13.03 10.52 19.24
C VAL A 30 12.01 11.12 18.27
N LEU A 31 10.71 11.00 18.57
CA LEU A 31 9.64 11.65 17.80
C LEU A 31 9.71 13.17 17.92
N LEU A 32 9.72 13.76 19.13
CA LEU A 32 9.67 15.22 19.31
C LEU A 32 10.94 15.95 18.85
N LEU A 33 12.14 15.40 19.08
CA LEU A 33 13.39 16.05 18.65
C LEU A 33 13.61 15.90 17.14
N GLY A 34 13.12 14.80 16.54
CA GLY A 34 13.19 14.58 15.09
C GLY A 34 12.26 15.48 14.30
N TYR A 35 11.03 15.72 14.79
CA TYR A 35 10.03 16.55 14.10
C TYR A 35 10.50 17.99 13.84
N ALA A 36 11.42 18.53 14.65
CA ALA A 36 11.96 19.87 14.49
C ALA A 36 13.04 20.00 13.39
N GLN A 37 13.51 18.90 12.80
CA GLN A 37 14.61 18.89 11.82
C GLN A 37 14.28 18.25 10.46
N PHE A 38 13.07 17.70 10.27
CA PHE A 38 12.69 17.14 8.98
C PHE A 38 12.10 18.21 8.06
N LYS A 39 12.50 18.17 6.79
CA LYS A 39 11.89 19.00 5.77
C LYS A 39 10.51 18.45 5.43
N GLU A 40 9.58 19.33 5.07
CA GLU A 40 8.21 18.92 4.71
C GLU A 40 8.20 17.96 3.51
N GLU A 41 9.15 18.10 2.58
CA GLU A 41 9.30 17.20 1.44
C GLU A 41 9.65 15.77 1.88
N ASP A 42 10.51 15.61 2.89
CA ASP A 42 10.90 14.29 3.42
C ASP A 42 9.72 13.62 4.13
N ILE A 43 8.90 14.40 4.83
CA ILE A 43 7.68 13.93 5.49
C ILE A 43 6.65 13.49 4.43
N ALA A 44 6.38 14.31 3.43
CA ALA A 44 5.46 13.97 2.34
C ALA A 44 5.93 12.74 1.55
N HIS A 45 7.22 12.66 1.24
CA HIS A 45 7.79 11.53 0.50
C HIS A 45 7.76 10.23 1.31
N SER A 46 8.11 10.28 2.61
CA SER A 46 8.04 9.10 3.48
C SER A 46 6.60 8.61 3.68
N LEU A 47 5.63 9.52 3.81
CA LEU A 47 4.20 9.19 3.85
C LEU A 47 3.74 8.54 2.54
N LEU A 48 4.08 9.13 1.40
CA LEU A 48 3.73 8.61 0.08
C LEU A 48 4.27 7.19 -0.10
N TYR A 49 5.55 6.97 0.25
CA TYR A 49 6.18 5.65 0.19
C TYR A 49 5.52 4.67 1.15
N SER A 50 5.20 5.10 2.37
CA SER A 50 4.58 4.25 3.39
C SER A 50 3.21 3.74 2.94
N ILE A 51 2.36 4.62 2.43
CA ILE A 51 1.03 4.27 1.93
C ILE A 51 1.15 3.35 0.69
N THR A 52 2.04 3.68 -0.25
CA THR A 52 2.28 2.85 -1.45
C THR A 52 2.75 1.44 -1.06
N ASP A 53 3.65 1.34 -0.09
CA ASP A 53 4.18 0.07 0.42
C ASP A 53 3.08 -0.76 1.09
N GLN A 54 2.25 -0.14 1.93
CA GLN A 54 1.14 -0.83 2.60
C GLN A 54 0.13 -1.38 1.59
N LEU A 55 -0.26 -0.57 0.60
CA LEU A 55 -1.15 -0.99 -0.47
C LEU A 55 -0.58 -2.19 -1.23
N THR A 56 0.68 -2.10 -1.63
CA THR A 56 1.35 -3.14 -2.41
C THR A 56 1.46 -4.46 -1.64
N GLN A 57 1.78 -4.40 -0.35
CA GLN A 57 1.89 -5.58 0.50
C GLN A 57 0.54 -6.28 0.66
N THR A 58 -0.53 -5.54 0.93
CA THR A 58 -1.88 -6.10 1.01
C THR A 58 -2.27 -6.74 -0.32
N THR A 59 -2.10 -6.05 -1.44
CA THR A 59 -2.41 -6.60 -2.78
C THR A 59 -1.63 -7.89 -3.07
N TYR A 60 -0.33 -7.93 -2.73
CA TYR A 60 0.49 -9.12 -2.92
C TYR A 60 -0.02 -10.31 -2.10
N LEU A 61 -0.31 -10.08 -0.81
CA LEU A 61 -0.76 -11.14 0.09
C LEU A 61 -2.12 -11.69 -0.33
N THR A 62 -3.04 -10.81 -0.72
CA THR A 62 -4.35 -11.21 -1.25
C THR A 62 -4.19 -12.00 -2.55
N ALA A 63 -3.38 -11.51 -3.49
CA ALA A 63 -3.12 -12.23 -4.74
C ALA A 63 -2.50 -13.62 -4.48
N LYS A 64 -1.59 -13.72 -3.51
CA LYS A 64 -1.00 -15.01 -3.12
C LYS A 64 -2.01 -15.94 -2.48
N ALA A 65 -2.88 -15.45 -1.60
CA ALA A 65 -3.92 -16.24 -0.95
C ALA A 65 -4.91 -16.83 -1.96
N GLU A 66 -5.27 -16.06 -2.98
CA GLU A 66 -6.19 -16.45 -4.05
C GLU A 66 -5.52 -17.13 -5.25
N GLY A 67 -4.19 -17.32 -5.23
CA GLY A 67 -3.44 -17.93 -6.33
C GLY A 67 -3.40 -17.07 -7.62
N LEU A 68 -3.58 -15.76 -7.52
CA LEU A 68 -3.56 -14.82 -8.63
C LEU A 68 -2.12 -14.39 -8.97
N HIS A 69 -1.82 -14.34 -10.27
CA HIS A 69 -0.51 -13.92 -10.79
C HIS A 69 -0.47 -12.47 -11.29
N ARG A 70 -1.61 -11.77 -11.30
CA ARG A 70 -1.71 -10.41 -11.80
C ARG A 70 -2.45 -9.53 -10.81
N ALA A 71 -1.90 -8.34 -10.58
CA ALA A 71 -2.52 -7.31 -9.75
C ALA A 71 -2.76 -6.07 -10.61
N ILE A 72 -4.02 -5.69 -10.78
CA ILE A 72 -4.41 -4.48 -11.53
C ILE A 72 -4.45 -3.31 -10.55
N PHE A 73 -3.67 -2.27 -10.85
CA PHE A 73 -3.67 -1.02 -10.10
C PHE A 73 -4.41 0.03 -10.92
N CYS A 74 -5.45 0.63 -10.33
CA CYS A 74 -6.26 1.69 -10.93
C CYS A 74 -6.63 2.78 -9.91
N GLY A 75 -7.27 3.85 -10.37
CA GLY A 75 -7.64 5.02 -9.57
C GLY A 75 -6.63 6.18 -9.65
N SER A 76 -7.08 7.37 -9.24
CA SER A 76 -6.34 8.63 -9.32
C SER A 76 -5.09 8.70 -8.45
N TYR A 77 -4.86 7.73 -7.56
CA TYR A 77 -3.62 7.65 -6.78
C TYR A 77 -2.38 7.48 -7.66
N LEU A 78 -2.52 6.78 -8.78
CA LEU A 78 -1.42 6.43 -9.67
C LEU A 78 -1.12 7.54 -10.68
N SER A 79 -2.05 8.49 -10.86
CA SER A 79 -2.13 9.55 -11.90
C SER A 79 -0.79 9.94 -12.53
N ALA A 80 -0.30 9.10 -13.44
CA ALA A 80 0.97 9.23 -14.16
C ALA A 80 2.24 9.50 -13.30
N ASN A 81 2.22 9.24 -11.98
CA ASN A 81 3.40 9.40 -11.15
C ASN A 81 4.33 8.18 -11.33
N THR A 82 5.35 8.35 -12.16
CA THR A 82 6.33 7.31 -12.50
C THR A 82 7.05 6.75 -11.27
N THR A 83 7.27 7.58 -10.24
CA THR A 83 7.91 7.16 -8.98
C THR A 83 7.07 6.11 -8.26
N ILE A 84 5.76 6.30 -8.15
CA ILE A 84 4.85 5.37 -7.48
C ILE A 84 4.77 4.06 -8.26
N ILE A 85 4.64 4.14 -9.59
CA ILE A 85 4.60 2.97 -10.48
C ILE A 85 5.88 2.13 -10.34
N GLN A 86 7.05 2.78 -10.34
CA GLN A 86 8.35 2.13 -10.15
C GLN A 86 8.47 1.51 -8.76
N GLN A 87 7.99 2.20 -7.72
CA GLN A 87 7.99 1.69 -6.35
C GLN A 87 7.13 0.43 -6.23
N ILE A 88 5.88 0.45 -6.71
CA ILE A 88 4.97 -0.71 -6.71
C ILE A 88 5.62 -1.89 -7.43
N THR A 89 6.15 -1.64 -8.63
CA THR A 89 6.79 -2.68 -9.46
C THR A 89 7.96 -3.32 -8.73
N SER A 90 8.85 -2.50 -8.17
CA SER A 90 10.03 -2.97 -7.42
C SER A 90 9.63 -3.74 -6.16
N LYS A 91 8.58 -3.29 -5.46
CA LYS A 91 8.08 -3.93 -4.23
C LYS A 91 7.42 -5.28 -4.50
N LEU A 92 6.64 -5.41 -5.57
CA LEU A 92 6.07 -6.70 -5.96
C LEU A 92 7.14 -7.69 -6.38
N ALA A 93 8.12 -7.25 -7.18
CA ALA A 93 9.27 -8.07 -7.54
C ALA A 93 10.04 -8.54 -6.29
N HIS A 94 10.27 -7.63 -5.34
CA HIS A 94 10.88 -7.98 -4.06
C HIS A 94 10.02 -9.01 -3.31
N CYS A 95 8.73 -8.77 -3.10
CA CYS A 95 7.84 -9.74 -2.44
C CYS A 95 7.85 -11.12 -3.11
N ALA A 96 7.85 -11.17 -4.45
CA ALA A 96 7.92 -12.42 -5.21
C ALA A 96 9.16 -13.25 -4.89
N LEU A 97 10.32 -12.60 -4.71
CA LEU A 97 11.57 -13.29 -4.33
C LEU A 97 11.49 -13.94 -2.95
N TYR A 98 10.94 -13.23 -1.94
CA TYR A 98 10.89 -13.75 -0.56
C TYR A 98 9.76 -14.75 -0.34
N LEU A 99 8.62 -14.52 -0.98
CA LEU A 99 7.39 -15.28 -0.76
C LEU A 99 7.13 -16.33 -1.84
N LYS A 100 8.04 -16.45 -2.82
CA LYS A 100 8.06 -17.47 -3.90
C LYS A 100 6.76 -17.55 -4.69
N HIS A 101 6.10 -16.41 -4.90
CA HIS A 101 4.88 -16.30 -5.70
C HIS A 101 4.98 -15.08 -6.60
N GLU A 102 4.90 -15.27 -7.91
CA GLU A 102 5.06 -14.22 -8.89
C GLU A 102 3.74 -13.48 -9.10
N VAL A 103 3.75 -12.17 -8.86
CA VAL A 103 2.62 -11.27 -9.07
C VAL A 103 3.08 -10.10 -9.92
N SER A 104 2.62 -10.04 -11.16
CA SER A 104 2.94 -8.94 -12.08
C SER A 104 1.94 -7.78 -11.90
N PRO A 105 2.43 -6.54 -11.69
CA PRO A 105 1.56 -5.38 -11.70
C PRO A 105 1.09 -5.05 -13.11
N VAL A 106 -0.16 -4.63 -13.23
CA VAL A 106 -0.75 -4.09 -14.46
C VAL A 106 -1.29 -2.70 -14.15
N PHE A 107 -0.85 -1.71 -14.93
CA PHE A 107 -1.28 -0.32 -14.80
C PHE A 107 -2.14 0.08 -15.99
N LEU A 108 -3.24 0.79 -15.74
CA LEU A 108 -4.19 1.21 -16.78
C LEU A 108 -3.99 2.67 -17.15
N ARG A 109 -3.78 2.97 -18.43
CA ARG A 109 -3.60 4.36 -18.89
C ARG A 109 -4.78 5.30 -18.56
N TYR A 110 -5.99 4.75 -18.41
CA TYR A 110 -7.22 5.48 -18.06
C TYR A 110 -7.80 5.01 -16.73
N GLU A 111 -6.92 4.79 -15.75
CA GLU A 111 -7.21 4.27 -14.41
C GLU A 111 -8.34 4.97 -13.63
N GLY A 112 -8.59 6.27 -13.87
CA GLY A 112 -9.63 7.05 -13.18
C GLY A 112 -11.03 6.94 -13.79
N TYR A 113 -11.17 6.39 -14.99
CA TYR A 113 -12.44 6.41 -15.75
C TYR A 113 -13.25 5.12 -15.60
N LEU A 114 -12.70 4.08 -14.97
CA LEU A 114 -13.33 2.76 -14.91
C LEU A 114 -14.72 2.80 -14.26
N GLY A 115 -14.89 3.63 -13.21
CA GLY A 115 -16.19 3.81 -12.55
C GLY A 115 -17.23 4.48 -13.45
N ALA A 116 -16.83 5.53 -14.18
CA ALA A 116 -17.74 6.24 -15.11
C ALA A 116 -18.12 5.36 -16.31
N ILE A 117 -17.16 4.58 -16.82
CA ILE A 117 -17.40 3.61 -17.88
C ILE A 117 -18.39 2.53 -17.40
N GLY A 118 -18.21 2.01 -16.18
CA GLY A 118 -19.14 1.04 -15.58
C GLY A 118 -20.58 1.57 -15.50
N ALA A 119 -20.75 2.79 -14.98
CA ALA A 119 -22.07 3.43 -14.90
C ALA A 119 -22.71 3.66 -16.29
N LEU A 120 -21.91 4.01 -17.30
CA LEU A 120 -22.39 4.17 -18.67
C LEU A 120 -22.89 2.85 -19.27
N PHE A 121 -22.18 1.74 -19.05
CA PHE A 121 -22.61 0.45 -19.55
C PHE A 121 -23.88 -0.05 -18.85
N ASP A 122 -23.98 0.13 -17.54
CA ASP A 122 -25.17 -0.25 -16.77
C ASP A 122 -26.42 0.53 -17.22
N GLY A 123 -26.28 1.84 -17.41
CA GLY A 123 -27.36 2.69 -17.93
C GLY A 123 -27.82 2.32 -19.35
N ARG A 124 -26.99 1.65 -20.16
CA ARG A 124 -27.40 1.17 -21.49
C ARG A 124 -28.09 -0.19 -21.46
N ILE A 125 -27.62 -1.09 -20.60
CA ILE A 125 -28.25 -2.41 -20.41
C ILE A 125 -29.69 -2.24 -19.94
N THR A 126 -29.93 -1.29 -19.03
CA THR A 126 -31.29 -1.01 -18.52
C THR A 126 -32.21 -0.41 -19.58
N LEU A 127 -31.71 0.49 -20.43
CA LEU A 127 -32.49 1.08 -21.54
C LEU A 127 -32.88 0.05 -22.61
N ASP A 128 -31.97 -0.86 -22.99
CA ASP A 128 -32.27 -1.91 -23.96
C ASP A 128 -33.31 -2.93 -23.41
N SER A 129 -33.32 -3.16 -22.08
CA SER A 129 -34.31 -4.03 -21.45
C SER A 129 -35.71 -3.40 -21.31
N GLU A 130 -35.82 -2.07 -21.18
CA GLU A 130 -37.12 -1.39 -21.12
C GLU A 130 -37.79 -1.26 -22.51
N GLU A 131 -37.01 -1.15 -23.59
CA GLU A 131 -37.56 -1.17 -24.95
C GLU A 131 -38.10 -2.55 -25.35
N LEU A 132 -37.50 -3.63 -24.84
CA LEU A 132 -37.94 -5.01 -25.14
C LEU A 132 -39.24 -5.41 -24.42
N THR A 133 -39.62 -4.72 -23.35
CA THR A 133 -40.90 -4.93 -22.62
C THR A 133 -42.08 -4.09 -23.14
N LYS A 134 -41.86 -3.26 -24.16
CA LYS A 134 -42.92 -2.38 -24.72
C LYS A 134 -43.59 -2.90 -26.00
N HIS A 135 -43.32 -4.13 -26.41
CA HIS A 135 -44.01 -4.79 -27.52
C HIS A 135 -44.70 -6.08 -27.07
#